data_AF-A0A1E3FJ61-F1
#
_entry.id   AF-A0A1E3FJ61-F1
#
_cell.length_a   1.000
_cell.length_b   1.000
_cell.length_c   1.000
_cell.angle_alpha   90.00
_cell.angle_beta   90.00
_cell.angle_gamma   90.00
#
_symmetry.space_group_name_H-M   'P 1'
#
loop_
_entity.id
_entity.type
_entity.pdbx_description
1 polymer ?
#
loop_
_entity_poly.entity_id
_entity_poly.type
_entity_poly.pdbx_seq_one_letter_code
_entity_poly.pdbx_strand_id
1 'polypeptide(L)'
;MSVRAIVCLLLSCWPLVSFAGTVTGEPVPQRVLILVYHRFAAQRLDSMTVRTGTFHDQLRAIEANGYRIVPLADIVRWHAGQANALPARAVAITVDDGHRSVYDVLRPLLAAHPVPVMALPRYLMTDACDTRCMNGLLQTARERP
;
A
#
# COMPACT_ATOMS: atom_id res chain seq x y z
N MET A 1 -87.15 -2.08 11.11
CA MET A 1 -86.96 -1.02 10.10
C MET A 1 -86.47 0.20 10.88
N SER A 2 -85.28 0.77 10.72
CA SER A 2 -84.37 0.83 9.59
C SER A 2 -82.92 0.97 10.05
N VAL A 3 -82.04 0.31 9.29
CA VAL A 3 -80.58 0.41 9.29
C VAL A 3 -80.16 1.81 8.83
N ARG A 4 -79.08 2.36 9.39
CA ARG A 4 -78.13 3.21 8.66
C ARG A 4 -76.78 3.25 9.38
N ALA A 5 -75.84 2.50 8.81
CA ALA A 5 -74.42 2.55 9.10
C ALA A 5 -73.86 3.94 8.73
N ILE A 6 -73.06 4.53 9.61
CA ILE A 6 -72.17 5.64 9.27
C ILE A 6 -70.75 5.11 9.39
N VAL A 7 -70.19 4.91 8.20
CA VAL A 7 -68.86 4.40 7.90
C VAL A 7 -67.85 5.54 8.02
N CYS A 8 -66.68 5.20 8.57
CA CYS A 8 -65.36 5.83 8.43
C CYS A 8 -65.26 7.36 8.37
N LEU A 9 -64.73 7.96 9.45
CA LEU A 9 -63.67 8.97 9.30
C LEU A 9 -62.82 9.11 10.58
N LEU A 10 -62.14 8.05 10.99
CA LEU A 10 -60.98 8.18 11.88
C LEU A 10 -59.73 8.30 11.00
N LEU A 11 -59.45 9.52 10.51
CA LEU A 11 -58.11 9.87 10.03
C LEU A 11 -57.19 9.90 11.25
N SER A 12 -56.69 8.74 11.64
CA SER A 12 -55.55 8.62 12.54
C SER A 12 -54.35 9.26 11.85
N CYS A 13 -53.98 10.45 12.32
CA CYS A 13 -52.70 11.08 12.05
C CYS A 13 -51.62 10.20 12.67
N TRP A 14 -51.19 9.15 11.96
CA TRP A 14 -49.97 8.44 12.32
C TRP A 14 -48.83 9.42 12.09
N PRO A 15 -48.00 9.73 13.10
CA PRO A 15 -46.81 10.52 12.86
C PRO A 15 -46.00 9.79 11.79
N LEU A 16 -45.60 10.52 10.75
CA LEU A 16 -44.57 10.10 9.83
C LEU A 16 -43.31 9.81 10.66
N VAL A 17 -43.14 8.55 11.04
CA VAL A 17 -41.87 8.06 11.57
C VAL A 17 -40.92 8.13 10.39
N SER A 18 -40.20 9.25 10.27
CA SER A 18 -39.07 9.37 9.38
C SER A 18 -38.04 8.34 9.82
N PHE A 19 -38.03 7.19 9.14
CA PHE A 19 -36.91 6.27 9.17
C PHE A 19 -35.74 7.00 8.51
N ALA A 20 -35.00 7.77 9.30
CA ALA A 20 -33.65 8.17 8.94
C ALA A 20 -32.83 6.88 8.92
N GLY A 21 -32.89 6.15 7.80
CA GLY A 21 -32.04 5.01 7.54
C GLY A 21 -30.61 5.50 7.63
N THR A 22 -29.92 5.11 8.70
CA THR A 22 -28.48 5.24 8.77
C THR A 22 -27.93 4.44 7.59
N VAL A 23 -27.47 5.14 6.55
CA VAL A 23 -26.68 4.53 5.49
C VAL A 23 -25.37 4.12 6.14
N THR A 24 -25.34 2.92 6.72
CA THR A 24 -24.09 2.24 7.05
C THR A 24 -23.48 1.87 5.71
N GLY A 25 -22.61 2.74 5.18
CA GLY A 25 -21.77 2.35 4.06
C GLY A 25 -20.97 1.13 4.48
N GLU A 26 -21.15 0.01 3.76
CA GLU A 26 -20.33 -1.18 3.95
C GLU A 26 -18.84 -0.76 3.99
N PRO A 27 -18.06 -1.22 4.98
CA PRO A 27 -16.65 -0.90 5.04
C PRO A 27 -15.99 -1.29 3.72
N VAL A 28 -15.41 -0.32 3.00
CA VAL A 28 -14.66 -0.62 1.79
C VAL A 28 -13.55 -1.60 2.19
N PRO A 29 -13.48 -2.81 1.60
CA PRO A 29 -12.50 -3.79 2.01
C PRO A 29 -11.10 -3.22 1.81
N GLN A 30 -10.30 -3.26 2.88
CA GLN A 30 -8.92 -2.80 2.88
C GLN A 30 -8.13 -3.60 1.84
N ARG A 31 -7.61 -2.92 0.81
CA ARG A 31 -6.80 -3.54 -0.24
C ARG A 31 -5.34 -3.14 -0.07
N VAL A 32 -4.49 -4.16 0.00
CA VAL A 32 -3.04 -4.01 0.13
C VAL A 32 -2.37 -4.66 -1.07
N LEU A 33 -1.46 -3.92 -1.71
CA LEU A 33 -0.59 -4.44 -2.77
C LEU A 33 0.83 -4.60 -2.23
N ILE A 34 1.50 -5.68 -2.62
CA ILE A 34 2.93 -5.90 -2.34
C ILE A 34 3.60 -6.18 -3.67
N LEU A 35 4.44 -5.26 -4.12
CA LEU A 35 5.15 -5.34 -5.40
C LEU A 35 6.57 -5.83 -5.17
N VAL A 36 6.97 -6.91 -5.84
CA VAL A 36 8.33 -7.44 -5.77
C VAL A 36 9.13 -7.08 -7.01
N TYR A 37 10.33 -6.61 -6.79
CA TYR A 37 11.35 -6.33 -7.80
C TYR A 37 12.58 -7.17 -7.52
N HIS A 38 13.45 -7.35 -8.51
CA HIS A 38 14.68 -8.15 -8.33
C HIS A 38 15.90 -7.34 -8.76
N ARG A 39 15.89 -6.79 -9.99
CA ARG A 39 17.07 -6.12 -10.58
C ARG A 39 16.69 -4.83 -11.29
N PHE A 40 17.61 -3.86 -11.23
CA PHE A 40 17.49 -2.57 -11.92
C PHE A 40 18.67 -2.34 -12.86
N ALA A 41 18.41 -1.78 -14.04
CA ALA A 41 19.43 -1.36 -15.00
C ALA A 41 18.88 -0.31 -15.99
N ALA A 42 19.72 0.33 -16.79
CA ALA A 42 19.25 1.23 -17.85
C ALA A 42 18.53 0.49 -18.99
N GLN A 43 18.99 -0.74 -19.29
CA GLN A 43 18.42 -1.63 -20.29
C GLN A 43 17.96 -2.93 -19.63
N ARG A 44 16.99 -3.61 -20.23
CA ARG A 44 16.51 -4.90 -19.73
C ARG A 44 17.50 -5.99 -20.13
N LEU A 45 18.19 -6.55 -19.14
CA LEU A 45 19.21 -7.60 -19.34
C LEU A 45 18.60 -9.01 -19.33
N ASP A 46 17.54 -9.20 -18.56
CA ASP A 46 16.85 -10.49 -18.42
C ASP A 46 15.36 -10.29 -18.04
N SER A 47 14.66 -11.40 -17.77
CA SER A 47 13.24 -11.38 -17.38
C SER A 47 12.96 -10.64 -16.08
N MET A 48 13.93 -10.59 -15.16
CA MET A 48 13.82 -10.08 -13.80
C MET A 48 14.35 -8.64 -13.66
N THR A 49 14.84 -8.07 -14.76
CA THR A 49 15.36 -6.69 -14.81
C THR A 49 14.26 -5.70 -15.18
N VAL A 50 14.06 -4.72 -14.30
CA VAL A 50 13.25 -3.53 -14.55
C VAL A 50 14.16 -2.37 -14.95
N ARG A 51 13.79 -1.65 -16.02
CA ARG A 51 14.53 -0.44 -16.41
C ARG A 51 14.31 0.66 -15.37
N THR A 52 15.33 1.44 -15.04
CA THR A 52 15.21 2.56 -14.09
C THR A 52 14.12 3.55 -14.47
N GLY A 53 14.02 3.92 -15.75
CA GLY A 53 12.94 4.77 -16.25
C GLY A 53 11.55 4.14 -16.04
N THR A 54 11.42 2.84 -16.29
CA THR A 54 10.16 2.12 -16.04
C THR A 54 9.80 2.08 -14.56
N PHE A 55 10.78 1.93 -13.67
CA PHE A 55 10.54 2.01 -12.23
C PHE A 55 10.03 3.40 -11.82
N HIS A 56 10.62 4.49 -12.33
CA HIS A 56 10.10 5.85 -12.11
C HIS A 56 8.66 6.01 -12.60
N ASP A 57 8.34 5.48 -13.78
CA ASP A 57 7.00 5.57 -14.34
C ASP A 57 5.99 4.80 -13.48
N GLN A 58 6.40 3.65 -12.92
CA GLN A 58 5.59 2.88 -11.98
C GLN A 58 5.34 3.64 -10.67
N LEU A 59 6.34 4.31 -10.10
CA LEU A 59 6.15 5.16 -8.91
C LEU A 59 5.13 6.27 -9.18
N ARG A 60 5.25 6.97 -10.32
CA ARG A 60 4.28 8.01 -10.71
C ARG A 60 2.88 7.44 -10.93
N ALA A 61 2.78 6.25 -11.54
CA ALA A 61 1.50 5.59 -11.74
C ALA A 61 0.84 5.19 -10.42
N ILE A 62 1.61 4.70 -9.44
CA ILE A 62 1.12 4.39 -8.09
C ILE A 62 0.47 5.62 -7.45
N GLU A 63 1.19 6.74 -7.42
CA GLU A 63 0.70 8.00 -6.83
C GLU A 63 -0.51 8.55 -7.58
N ALA A 64 -0.46 8.58 -8.92
CA ALA A 64 -1.55 9.07 -9.77
C ALA A 64 -2.85 8.27 -9.60
N ASN A 65 -2.75 6.99 -9.24
CA ASN A 65 -3.92 6.14 -8.96
C ASN A 65 -4.36 6.16 -7.47
N GLY A 66 -3.81 7.08 -6.67
CA GLY A 66 -4.19 7.30 -5.29
C GLY A 66 -3.67 6.22 -4.32
N TYR A 67 -2.69 5.42 -4.72
CA TYR A 67 -1.99 4.51 -3.82
C TYR A 67 -0.96 5.26 -2.99
N ARG A 68 -0.74 4.76 -1.77
CA ARG A 68 0.27 5.28 -0.86
C ARG A 68 1.29 4.19 -0.57
N ILE A 69 2.55 4.49 -0.87
CA ILE A 69 3.67 3.59 -0.57
C ILE A 69 3.90 3.63 0.93
N VAL A 70 3.80 2.47 1.58
CA VAL A 70 3.98 2.30 3.03
C VAL A 70 5.10 1.31 3.31
N PRO A 71 5.76 1.41 4.47
CA PRO A 71 6.65 0.36 4.96
C PRO A 71 5.94 -1.01 5.01
N LEU A 72 6.62 -2.08 4.59
CA LEU A 72 6.08 -3.45 4.71
C LEU A 72 5.70 -3.80 6.16
N ALA A 73 6.44 -3.26 7.13
CA ALA A 73 6.15 -3.44 8.55
C ALA A 73 4.75 -2.93 8.95
N ASP A 74 4.24 -1.89 8.30
CA ASP A 74 2.91 -1.34 8.58
C ASP A 74 1.83 -2.31 8.11
N ILE A 75 2.06 -2.99 7.00
CA ILE A 75 1.19 -4.06 6.50
C ILE A 75 1.20 -5.25 7.44
N VAL A 76 2.37 -5.65 7.94
CA VAL A 76 2.48 -6.74 8.93
C VAL A 76 1.73 -6.39 10.22
N ARG A 77 1.87 -5.17 10.74
CA ARG A 77 1.15 -4.70 11.92
C ARG A 77 -0.37 -4.66 11.71
N TRP A 78 -0.81 -4.16 10.56
CA TRP A 78 -2.23 -4.19 10.19
C TRP A 78 -2.78 -5.61 10.13
N HIS A 79 -2.05 -6.53 9.49
CA HIS A 79 -2.45 -7.93 9.40
C HIS A 79 -2.53 -8.61 10.77
N ALA A 80 -1.69 -8.19 11.72
CA ALA A 80 -1.72 -8.62 13.12
C ALA A 80 -2.86 -8.00 13.96
N GLY A 81 -3.77 -7.23 13.36
CA GLY A 81 -4.96 -6.68 14.03
C GLY A 81 -4.83 -5.20 14.45
N GLN A 82 -3.75 -4.51 14.10
CA GLN A 82 -3.60 -3.08 14.38
C GLN A 82 -4.31 -2.24 13.29
N ALA A 83 -5.64 -2.10 13.43
CA ALA A 83 -6.56 -1.64 12.39
C ALA A 83 -6.31 -0.22 11.82
N ASN A 84 -5.55 0.64 12.52
CA ASN A 84 -5.33 2.04 12.12
C ASN A 84 -4.02 2.27 11.35
N ALA A 85 -3.33 1.21 10.93
CA ALA A 85 -1.95 1.33 10.43
C ALA A 85 -1.83 1.63 8.93
N LEU A 86 -2.91 1.58 8.14
CA LEU A 86 -2.80 1.66 6.68
C LEU A 86 -3.78 2.64 6.02
N PRO A 87 -3.33 3.37 4.99
CA PRO A 87 -4.23 4.11 4.10
C PRO A 87 -5.12 3.15 3.31
N ALA A 88 -6.27 3.62 2.81
CA ALA A 88 -7.25 2.79 2.09
C ALA A 88 -6.69 2.09 0.83
N ARG A 89 -5.64 2.64 0.22
CA ARG A 89 -4.91 2.09 -0.93
C ARG A 89 -3.43 1.99 -0.60
N ALA A 90 -3.06 1.00 0.22
CA ALA A 90 -1.68 0.79 0.61
C ALA A 90 -0.92 -0.05 -0.44
N VAL A 91 0.32 0.33 -0.73
CA VAL A 91 1.26 -0.50 -1.49
C VAL A 91 2.60 -0.57 -0.76
N ALA A 92 3.20 -1.75 -0.68
CA ALA A 92 4.60 -1.90 -0.29
C ALA A 92 5.44 -2.28 -1.51
N ILE A 93 6.65 -1.73 -1.57
CA ILE A 93 7.65 -2.09 -2.56
C ILE A 93 8.71 -2.94 -1.87
N THR A 94 8.98 -4.11 -2.43
CA THR A 94 10.00 -5.05 -1.95
C THR A 94 10.99 -5.37 -3.07
N VAL A 95 12.24 -5.66 -2.68
CA VAL A 95 13.30 -6.11 -3.60
C VAL A 95 13.87 -7.44 -3.11
N ASP A 96 13.79 -8.48 -3.93
CA ASP A 96 14.19 -9.86 -3.59
C ASP A 96 15.63 -10.17 -4.09
N ASP A 97 16.11 -11.38 -3.82
CA ASP A 97 17.42 -11.96 -4.15
C ASP A 97 18.63 -11.40 -3.41
N GLY A 98 18.72 -10.08 -3.27
CA GLY A 98 19.97 -9.44 -2.84
C GLY A 98 20.90 -9.10 -4.00
N HIS A 99 20.36 -8.70 -5.15
CA HIS A 99 21.17 -8.36 -6.32
C HIS A 99 21.88 -7.01 -6.16
N ARG A 100 23.16 -6.92 -6.58
CA ARG A 100 24.01 -5.71 -6.45
C ARG A 100 23.37 -4.42 -6.98
N SER A 101 22.53 -4.50 -8.01
CA SER A 101 21.89 -3.30 -8.58
C SER A 101 20.89 -2.63 -7.64
N VAL A 102 20.40 -3.33 -6.62
CA VAL A 102 19.65 -2.68 -5.53
C VAL A 102 20.53 -1.65 -4.81
N TYR A 103 21.81 -1.95 -4.61
CA TYR A 103 22.77 -1.05 -3.98
C TYR A 103 23.32 0.01 -4.94
N ASP A 104 23.76 -0.42 -6.13
CA ASP A 104 24.45 0.46 -7.07
C ASP A 104 23.49 1.40 -7.83
N VAL A 105 22.24 0.97 -8.04
CA VAL A 105 21.28 1.67 -8.90
C VAL A 105 20.07 2.17 -8.11
N LEU A 106 19.41 1.30 -7.34
CA LEU A 106 18.18 1.71 -6.63
C LEU A 106 18.48 2.63 -5.44
N ARG A 107 19.49 2.34 -4.62
CA ARG A 107 19.83 3.18 -3.45
C ARG A 107 20.05 4.66 -3.80
N PRO A 108 20.87 5.05 -4.79
CA PRO A 108 21.04 6.46 -5.13
C PRO A 108 19.75 7.08 -5.69
N LEU A 109 18.93 6.30 -6.40
CA LEU A 109 17.60 6.74 -6.86
C LEU A 109 16.69 7.09 -5.66
N LEU A 110 16.64 6.22 -4.64
CA LEU A 110 15.88 6.46 -3.42
C LEU A 110 16.42 7.61 -2.56
N ALA A 111 17.70 7.96 -2.70
CA ALA A 111 18.26 9.15 -2.04
C ALA A 111 17.74 10.45 -2.67
N ALA A 112 17.53 10.46 -3.98
CA ALA A 112 16.95 11.60 -4.69
C ALA A 112 15.43 11.68 -4.56
N HIS A 113 14.74 10.54 -4.48
CA HIS A 113 13.31 10.45 -4.32
C HIS A 113 12.93 9.42 -3.25
N PRO A 114 12.81 9.84 -1.98
CA PRO A 114 12.61 8.92 -0.86
C PRO A 114 11.23 8.24 -0.93
N VAL A 115 11.23 6.93 -1.14
CA VAL A 115 10.06 6.06 -0.95
C VAL A 115 10.41 4.84 -0.10
N PRO A 116 9.50 4.32 0.74
CA PRO A 116 9.74 3.10 1.50
C PRO A 116 9.96 1.89 0.59
N VAL A 117 11.10 1.22 0.74
CA VAL A 117 11.43 -0.04 0.06
C VAL A 117 12.03 -1.02 1.06
N MET A 118 11.52 -2.24 1.11
CA MET A 118 12.07 -3.32 1.93
C MET A 118 12.93 -4.26 1.09
N ALA A 119 14.20 -4.43 1.46
CA ALA A 119 15.05 -5.44 0.86
C ALA A 119 14.88 -6.79 1.55
N LEU A 120 14.65 -7.84 0.76
CA LEU A 120 14.47 -9.23 1.17
C LEU A 120 15.57 -10.08 0.51
N PRO A 121 16.83 -9.94 0.93
CA PRO A 121 17.94 -10.68 0.34
C PRO A 121 17.80 -12.20 0.60
N ARG A 122 17.96 -13.03 -0.44
CA ARG A 122 18.07 -14.50 -0.30
C ARG A 122 19.45 -14.90 0.22
N TYR A 123 20.49 -14.25 -0.29
CA TYR A 123 21.84 -14.27 0.25
C TYR A 123 22.17 -12.86 0.70
N LEU A 124 22.96 -12.69 1.77
CA LEU A 124 23.50 -11.38 2.08
C LEU A 124 24.10 -10.80 0.79
N MET A 125 23.87 -9.49 0.54
CA MET A 125 24.51 -8.77 -0.56
C MET A 125 26.04 -8.92 -0.56
N THR A 126 26.63 -9.56 0.46
CA THR A 126 28.05 -9.73 0.77
C THR A 126 28.90 -10.38 -0.29
N ASP A 127 28.34 -11.22 -1.17
CA ASP A 127 29.16 -11.83 -2.23
C ASP A 127 29.56 -10.79 -3.29
N ALA A 128 28.80 -9.69 -3.39
CA ALA A 128 29.09 -8.55 -4.28
C ALA A 128 29.35 -7.23 -3.53
N CYS A 129 28.93 -7.11 -2.28
CA CYS A 129 29.02 -5.94 -1.41
C CYS A 129 30.08 -6.23 -0.36
N ASP A 130 31.29 -5.72 -0.58
CA ASP A 130 32.40 -5.86 0.37
C ASP A 130 32.08 -5.25 1.75
N THR A 131 33.01 -5.41 2.70
CA THR A 131 32.86 -4.88 4.06
C THR A 131 32.63 -3.37 4.10
N ARG A 132 33.16 -2.60 3.13
CA ARG A 132 32.97 -1.15 3.06
C ARG A 132 31.54 -0.81 2.65
N CYS A 133 31.04 -1.49 1.63
CA CYS A 133 29.65 -1.42 1.19
C CYS A 133 28.68 -1.79 2.32
N MET A 134 28.96 -2.86 3.07
CA MET A 134 28.12 -3.26 4.18
C MET A 134 28.14 -2.27 5.36
N ASN A 135 29.30 -1.76 5.73
CA ASN A 135 29.39 -0.75 6.80
C ASN A 135 28.63 0.54 6.42
N GLY A 136 28.70 0.96 5.15
CA GLY A 136 27.92 2.09 4.64
C GLY A 136 26.40 1.84 4.72
N LEU A 137 25.93 0.63 4.39
CA LEU A 137 24.53 0.26 4.54
C LEU A 137 24.05 0.33 5.99
N LEU A 138 24.84 -0.23 6.91
CA LEU A 138 24.49 -0.26 8.33
C LEU A 138 24.50 1.12 8.98
N GLN A 139 25.42 2.01 8.57
CA GLN A 139 25.42 3.41 9.01
C GLN A 139 24.18 4.14 8.49
N THR A 140 23.89 4.03 7.19
CA THR A 140 22.72 4.69 6.58
C THR A 140 21.40 4.22 7.22
N ALA A 141 21.29 2.92 7.54
CA ALA A 141 20.11 2.37 8.20
C ALA A 141 19.93 2.88 9.64
N ARG A 142 21.02 3.22 10.34
CA ARG A 142 20.99 3.78 11.70
C ARG A 142 20.71 5.29 11.73
N GLU A 143 21.04 5.98 10.65
CA GLU A 143 20.92 7.44 10.53
C GLU A 143 19.56 7.90 9.98
N ARG A 144 18.71 6.98 9.53
CA ARG A 144 17.33 7.31 9.13
C ARG A 144 16.44 7.38 10.37
N PRO A 145 15.81 8.55 10.66
CA PRO A 145 14.89 8.71 11.79
C PRO A 145 13.60 7.88 11.62
#